data_AF-A0A7C2F0S8-F1
#
_entry.id   AF-A0A7C2F0S8-F1
#
_cell.length_a   1.000
_cell.length_b   1.000
_cell.length_c   1.000
_cell.angle_alpha   90.00
_cell.angle_beta   90.00
_cell.angle_gamma   90.00
#
_symmetry.space_group_name_H-M   'P 1'
#
loop_
_entity.id
_entity.type
_entity.pdbx_description
1 polymer ?
#
loop_
_entity_poly.entity_id
_entity_poly.type
_entity_poly.pdbx_seq_one_letter_code
_entity_poly.pdbx_strand_id
1 'polypeptide(L)' 'MAAFIIRGLGEFNPPDPPFQRFPDVPPSNPFYRFIDRMAVLQITLGCGGGNYCPSLTVTRGQMAAFLVRAFNL' A
#
# COMPACT_ATOMS: atom_id res chain seq x y z
N MET A 1 3.83 -6.69 0.02
CA MET A 1 3.08 -6.52 1.28
C MET A 1 1.66 -6.00 1.08
N ALA A 2 1.46 -5.00 0.19
CA ALA A 2 0.18 -4.34 -0.06
C ALA A 2 -1.05 -5.26 -0.18
N ALA A 3 -0.99 -6.23 -1.09
CA ALA A 3 -2.13 -7.11 -1.35
C ALA A 3 -2.51 -7.97 -0.14
N PHE A 4 -1.57 -8.36 0.71
CA PHE A 4 -1.88 -9.16 1.91
C PHE A 4 -2.61 -8.36 2.97
N ILE A 5 -2.21 -7.12 3.21
CA ILE A 5 -2.88 -6.25 4.19
C ILE A 5 -4.29 -5.95 3.74
N ILE A 6 -4.47 -5.51 2.49
CA ILE A 6 -5.78 -5.15 1.95
C ILE A 6 -6.73 -6.36 1.87
N ARG A 7 -6.22 -7.55 1.51
CA ARG A 7 -7.00 -8.80 1.59
C ARG A 7 -7.32 -9.20 3.03
N GLY A 8 -6.42 -8.95 3.97
CA GLY A 8 -6.67 -9.16 5.40
C GLY A 8 -7.81 -8.28 5.94
N LEU A 9 -8.03 -7.11 5.33
CA LEU A 9 -9.18 -6.24 5.60
C LEU A 9 -10.46 -6.68 4.85
N GLY A 10 -10.42 -7.77 4.09
CA GLY A 10 -11.55 -8.29 3.32
C GLY A 10 -11.73 -7.70 1.92
N GLU A 11 -10.78 -6.87 1.45
CA GLU A 11 -10.87 -6.24 0.13
C GLU A 11 -9.97 -6.96 -0.89
N PHE A 12 -10.59 -7.68 -1.83
CA PHE A 12 -9.86 -8.53 -2.79
C PHE A 12 -9.63 -7.88 -4.16
N ASN A 13 -10.47 -6.90 -4.52
CA ASN A 13 -10.38 -6.17 -5.78
C ASN A 13 -10.65 -4.68 -5.52
N PRO A 14 -9.65 -3.92 -5.08
CA PRO A 14 -9.80 -2.48 -4.87
C PRO A 14 -10.15 -1.76 -6.18
N PRO A 15 -10.88 -0.64 -6.12
CA PRO A 15 -11.20 0.14 -7.31
C PRO A 15 -9.95 0.74 -7.96
N ASP A 16 -10.06 1.10 -9.24
CA ASP A 16 -9.01 1.84 -9.91
C ASP A 16 -8.85 3.26 -9.31
N PRO A 17 -7.64 3.68 -8.97
CA PRO A 17 -7.37 5.03 -8.50
C PRO A 17 -7.69 6.08 -9.56
N PRO A 18 -8.28 7.24 -9.19
CA PRO A 18 -8.59 8.31 -10.13
C PRO A 18 -7.33 9.02 -10.68
N PHE A 19 -6.21 8.93 -9.97
CA PHE A 19 -4.92 9.46 -10.39
C PHE A 19 -3.78 8.64 -9.78
N GLN A 20 -2.61 8.70 -10.39
CA GLN A 20 -1.41 8.02 -9.90
C GLN A 20 -0.85 8.76 -8.69
N ARG A 21 -0.94 8.14 -7.51
CA ARG A 21 -0.42 8.72 -6.24
C ARG A 21 1.10 8.64 -6.10
N PHE A 22 1.69 7.55 -6.57
CA PHE A 22 3.13 7.29 -6.47
C PHE A 22 3.75 7.25 -7.87
N PRO A 23 4.72 8.13 -8.20
CA PRO A 23 5.33 8.20 -9.53
C PRO A 23 6.03 6.89 -9.95
N ASP A 24 6.55 6.14 -8.99
CA ASP A 24 7.26 4.88 -9.19
C ASP A 24 6.36 3.64 -9.24
N VAL A 25 5.03 3.82 -9.18
CA VAL A 25 4.05 2.74 -9.32
C VAL A 25 3.11 3.07 -10.50
N PRO A 26 3.47 2.65 -11.72
CA PRO A 26 2.62 2.88 -12.89
C PRO A 26 1.33 2.05 -12.82
N PRO A 27 0.24 2.45 -13.52
CA PRO A 27 -1.00 1.67 -13.58
C PRO A 27 -0.87 0.24 -14.10
N SER A 28 0.18 -0.04 -14.87
CA SER A 28 0.52 -1.39 -15.36
C SER A 28 1.04 -2.31 -14.25
N ASN A 29 1.39 -1.77 -13.06
CA ASN A 29 1.83 -2.57 -11.94
C ASN A 29 0.65 -3.42 -11.41
N PRO A 30 0.79 -4.75 -11.30
CA PRO A 30 -0.30 -5.63 -10.85
C PRO A 30 -0.77 -5.32 -9.42
N PHE A 31 0.05 -4.65 -8.62
CA PHE A 31 -0.28 -4.24 -7.26
C PHE A 31 -0.73 -2.78 -7.15
N TYR A 32 -0.86 -2.06 -8.26
CA TYR A 32 -1.21 -0.64 -8.31
C TYR A 32 -2.43 -0.30 -7.44
N ARG A 33 -3.54 -1.01 -7.65
CA ARG A 33 -4.80 -0.84 -6.90
C ARG A 33 -4.65 -1.06 -5.40
N PHE A 34 -3.90 -2.09 -5.00
CA PHE A 34 -3.68 -2.41 -3.59
C PHE A 34 -2.77 -1.38 -2.90
N ILE A 35 -1.76 -0.90 -3.62
CA ILE A 35 -0.83 0.12 -3.12
C ILE A 35 -1.57 1.44 -2.89
N ASP A 36 -2.37 1.86 -3.87
CA ASP A 36 -3.19 3.07 -3.75
C ASP A 36 -4.19 2.96 -2.60
N ARG A 37 -4.85 1.81 -2.49
CA ARG A 37 -5.83 1.56 -1.44
C ARG A 37 -5.21 1.66 -0.04
N MET A 38 -4.00 1.12 0.16
CA MET A 38 -3.30 1.30 1.44
C MET A 38 -2.98 2.76 1.75
N ALA A 39 -2.65 3.57 0.74
CA ALA A 39 -2.39 4.98 0.93
C ALA A 39 -3.67 5.75 1.28
N VAL A 40 -4.80 5.42 0.64
CA VAL A 40 -6.13 5.98 0.96
C VAL A 40 -6.52 5.66 2.41
N LEU A 41 -6.23 4.45 2.87
CA LEU A 41 -6.47 4.02 4.25
C LEU A 41 -5.39 4.52 5.24
N GLN A 42 -4.44 5.35 4.79
CA GLN A 42 -3.36 5.91 5.60
C GLN A 42 -2.48 4.84 6.30
N ILE A 43 -2.42 3.63 5.74
CA ILE A 43 -1.59 2.54 6.24
C ILE A 43 -0.12 2.79 5.88
N THR A 44 0.12 3.32 4.68
CA THR A 44 1.45 3.67 4.15
C THR A 44 1.49 5.10 3.65
N LEU A 45 2.65 5.74 3.81
CA LEU A 45 2.98 7.05 3.22
C LEU A 45 4.05 6.94 2.13
N GLY A 46 4.46 5.72 1.79
CA GLY A 46 5.59 5.46 0.90
C GLY A 46 6.94 5.57 1.60
N CYS A 47 8.01 5.59 0.80
CA CYS A 47 9.41 5.63 1.26
C CYS A 47 10.00 7.04 1.34
N GLY A 48 9.21 8.06 0.99
CA GLY A 48 9.66 9.46 0.89
C GLY A 48 9.78 9.95 -0.55
N GLY A 49 9.92 11.27 -0.73
CA GLY A 49 10.01 11.89 -2.06
C GLY A 49 8.78 11.69 -2.95
N GLY A 50 7.63 11.33 -2.36
CA GLY A 50 6.41 11.00 -3.10
C GLY A 50 6.37 9.58 -3.69
N ASN A 51 7.38 8.74 -3.42
CA ASN A 51 7.50 7.39 -3.97
C ASN A 51 7.02 6.31 -2.99
N TYR A 52 6.63 5.15 -3.52
CA TYR A 52 6.25 3.98 -2.73
C TYR A 52 7.42 3.03 -2.46
N CYS A 53 8.40 2.98 -3.35
CA CYS A 53 9.54 2.07 -3.37
C CYS A 53 9.14 0.58 -3.31
N PRO A 54 8.49 0.03 -4.35
CA PRO A 54 7.96 -1.34 -4.32
C PRO A 54 9.02 -2.44 -4.19
N SER A 55 10.28 -2.15 -4.56
CA SER A 55 11.40 -3.09 -4.50
C SER A 55 12.15 -3.08 -3.16
N LEU A 56 11.89 -2.10 -2.28
CA LEU A 56 12.54 -2.05 -0.98
C LEU A 56 11.97 -3.10 -0.03
N THR A 57 12.85 -3.68 0.77
CA THR A 57 12.47 -4.61 1.81
C THR A 57 11.84 -3.87 2.98
N VAL A 58 10.75 -4.42 3.51
CA VAL A 58 10.08 -3.89 4.69
C VAL A 58 10.62 -4.61 5.91
N THR A 59 11.07 -3.86 6.91
CA THR A 59 11.53 -4.45 8.18
C THR A 59 10.36 -4.99 8.99
N ARG A 60 10.63 -5.91 9.92
CA ARG A 60 9.58 -6.46 10.81
C ARG A 60 8.85 -5.36 11.60
N GLY A 61 9.58 -4.32 12.04
CA GLY A 61 8.98 -3.18 12.75
C GLY A 61 8.06 -2.34 11.86
N GLN A 62 8.44 -2.11 10.61
CA GLN A 62 7.58 -1.41 9.65
C GLN A 62 6.32 -2.22 9.34
N MET A 63 6.46 -3.54 9.16
CA MET A 63 5.32 -4.43 8.95
C MET A 63 4.36 -4.40 10.15
N ALA A 64 4.87 -4.44 11.38
CA ALA A 64 4.05 -4.32 12.58
C ALA A 64 3.28 -3.00 12.62
N ALA A 65 3.93 -1.88 12.29
CA ALA A 65 3.27 -0.57 12.22
C ALA A 65 2.14 -0.55 11.17
N PHE A 66 2.30 -1.22 10.04
CA PHE A 66 1.22 -1.35 9.06
C PHE A 66 0.04 -2.17 9.58
N LEU A 67 0.29 -3.26 10.30
CA LEU A 67 -0.78 -4.07 10.89
C LEU A 67 -1.55 -3.31 11.97
N VAL A 68 -0.85 -2.57 12.83
CA VAL A 68 -1.47 -1.70 13.85
C VAL A 68 -2.40 -0.67 13.20
N ARG A 69 -1.93 0.02 12.15
CA ARG A 69 -2.75 1.00 11.42
C ARG A 69 -3.92 0.37 10.67
N ALA A 70 -3.72 -0.81 10.09
CA ALA A 70 -4.74 -1.49 9.30
C ALA A 70 -5.87 -2.05 10.17
N PHE A 71 -5.54 -2.68 11.30
CA PHE A 71 -6.49 -3.38 12.16
C PHE A 71 -6.87 -2.60 13.43
N ASN A 72 -6.31 -1.41 13.63
CA ASN A 72 -6.54 -0.56 14.79
C ASN A 72 -6.35 -1.31 16.12
N LEU A 73 -5.20 -1.97 16.24
CA LEU A 73 -4.75 -2.74 17.41
C LEU A 73 -4.13 -1.81 18.46
#